data_AF-A0A935P6H6-F1
#
_entry.id   AF-A0A935P6H6-F1
#
_cell.length_a   1.000
_cell.length_b   1.000
_cell.length_c   1.000
_cell.angle_alpha   90.00
_cell.angle_beta   90.00
_cell.angle_gamma   90.00
#
_symmetry.space_group_name_H-M   'P 1'
#
loop_
_entity.id
_entity.type
_entity.pdbx_description
1 polymer ?
#
loop_
_entity_poly.entity_id
_entity_poly.type
_entity_poly.pdbx_seq_one_letter_code
_entity_poly.pdbx_strand_id
1 'polypeptide(L)'
;MTAPRTTVLECGPGQGHALRVGGLTVLERRIRELAKDGCERVVVTGLGQAKLEFPRPLPIAVEQDGVAPGDAPRQRGDVLRGIQVVDEATRRAAERKVVRGSNKSFEGPVDALLTWRLSNPITRALSYRSLRLVPNHVTLVAIALGICAGVLAATAHSYASFALAGLLLQANSVLDTVDGELARLRYQYSKLGQWLDNVSDDVLDNLFILAVGSALGGPYLVAAALGAGGRCTAR
;
A
#
# COMPACT_ATOMS: atom_id res chain seq x y z
N MET A 1 -22.23 15.85 -2.18
CA MET A 1 -23.08 14.90 -2.91
C MET A 1 -23.08 13.59 -2.14
N THR A 2 -24.23 13.19 -1.60
CA THR A 2 -24.39 11.93 -0.85
C THR A 2 -24.20 10.78 -1.84
N ALA A 3 -23.27 9.87 -1.54
CA ALA A 3 -23.01 8.73 -2.41
C ALA A 3 -24.27 7.84 -2.55
N PRO A 4 -24.50 7.23 -3.72
CA PRO A 4 -25.67 6.38 -3.93
C PRO A 4 -25.59 5.14 -3.04
N ARG A 5 -26.68 4.86 -2.28
CA ARG A 5 -26.78 3.68 -1.41
C ARG A 5 -26.59 2.36 -2.16
N THR A 6 -27.08 2.30 -3.42
CA THR A 6 -26.94 1.13 -4.29
C THR A 6 -26.34 1.52 -5.63
N THR A 7 -25.36 0.75 -6.12
CA THR A 7 -24.78 0.91 -7.46
C THR A 7 -24.84 -0.40 -8.23
N VAL A 8 -25.14 -0.33 -9.53
CA VAL A 8 -25.19 -1.51 -10.41
C VAL A 8 -23.88 -1.63 -11.17
N LEU A 9 -23.22 -2.79 -11.08
CA LEU A 9 -22.05 -3.14 -11.87
C LEU A 9 -22.47 -4.04 -13.04
N GLU A 10 -22.24 -3.57 -14.25
CA GLU A 10 -22.52 -4.33 -15.48
C GLU A 10 -21.23 -5.02 -15.95
N CYS A 11 -21.22 -6.34 -15.91
CA CYS A 11 -20.17 -7.16 -16.49
C CYS A 11 -20.49 -7.39 -17.98
N GLY A 12 -19.56 -7.01 -18.86
CA GLY A 12 -19.66 -7.35 -20.27
C GLY A 12 -19.43 -8.85 -20.52
N PRO A 13 -19.73 -9.35 -21.74
CA PRO A 13 -19.53 -10.77 -22.10
C PRO A 13 -18.06 -11.22 -22.06
N GLY A 14 -17.11 -10.27 -22.02
CA GLY A 14 -15.70 -10.57 -21.80
C GLY A 14 -15.42 -10.91 -20.34
N GLN A 15 -14.64 -11.98 -20.10
CA GLN A 15 -14.19 -12.39 -18.76
C GLN A 15 -13.17 -11.42 -18.11
N GLY A 16 -13.05 -10.19 -18.63
CA GLY A 16 -12.14 -9.17 -18.13
C GLY A 16 -12.38 -8.79 -16.66
N HIS A 17 -13.64 -8.86 -16.21
CA HIS A 17 -14.03 -8.66 -14.81
C HIS A 17 -13.44 -9.73 -13.85
N ALA A 18 -13.10 -10.92 -14.35
CA ALA A 18 -12.49 -12.00 -13.60
C ALA A 18 -10.94 -11.95 -13.59
N LEU A 19 -10.33 -11.16 -14.47
CA LEU A 19 -8.86 -11.02 -14.51
C LEU A 19 -8.34 -10.40 -13.21
N ARG A 20 -7.14 -10.81 -12.80
CA ARG A 20 -6.51 -10.32 -11.56
C ARG A 20 -5.56 -9.16 -11.84
N VAL A 21 -5.76 -8.04 -11.15
CA VAL A 21 -4.93 -6.83 -11.20
C VAL A 21 -4.41 -6.52 -9.79
N GLY A 22 -3.10 -6.76 -9.58
CA GLY A 22 -2.46 -6.55 -8.28
C GLY A 22 -3.03 -7.47 -7.18
N GLY A 23 -3.23 -8.75 -7.49
CA GLY A 23 -3.71 -9.76 -6.54
C GLY A 23 -5.22 -9.83 -6.28
N LEU A 24 -6.00 -8.87 -6.75
CA LEU A 24 -7.48 -8.84 -6.66
C LEU A 24 -8.10 -8.97 -8.05
N THR A 25 -9.30 -9.52 -8.16
CA THR A 25 -10.04 -9.48 -9.44
C THR A 25 -10.44 -8.04 -9.76
N VAL A 26 -10.62 -7.73 -11.05
CA VAL A 26 -11.11 -6.41 -11.51
C VAL A 26 -12.44 -6.07 -10.82
N LEU A 27 -13.34 -7.04 -10.75
CA LEU A 27 -14.64 -6.87 -10.07
C LEU A 27 -14.48 -6.63 -8.56
N GLU A 28 -13.67 -7.44 -7.86
CA GLU A 28 -13.44 -7.26 -6.42
C GLU A 28 -12.88 -5.87 -6.12
N ARG A 29 -11.96 -5.39 -6.96
CA ARG A 29 -11.39 -4.05 -6.82
C ARG A 29 -12.47 -2.97 -6.99
N ARG A 30 -13.33 -3.08 -8.00
CA ARG A 30 -14.43 -2.11 -8.22
C ARG A 30 -15.43 -2.08 -7.08
N ILE A 31 -15.79 -3.24 -6.54
CA ILE A 31 -16.66 -3.33 -5.35
C ILE A 31 -16.02 -2.59 -4.17
N ARG A 32 -14.72 -2.79 -3.92
CA ARG A 32 -14.00 -2.13 -2.83
C ARG A 32 -13.81 -0.62 -3.04
N GLU A 33 -13.67 -0.16 -4.29
CA GLU A 33 -13.67 1.27 -4.63
C GLU A 33 -15.04 1.90 -4.32
N LEU A 34 -16.13 1.27 -4.77
CA LEU A 34 -17.49 1.77 -4.48
C LEU A 34 -17.81 1.81 -2.99
N ALA A 35 -17.36 0.81 -2.23
CA ALA A 35 -17.48 0.81 -0.77
C ALA A 35 -16.74 1.99 -0.14
N LYS A 36 -15.53 2.31 -0.64
CA LYS A 36 -14.75 3.47 -0.18
C LYS A 36 -15.43 4.80 -0.53
N ASP A 37 -16.10 4.85 -1.68
CA ASP A 37 -16.86 6.02 -2.13
C ASP A 37 -18.20 6.18 -1.38
N GLY A 38 -18.53 5.28 -0.45
CA GLY A 38 -19.72 5.37 0.42
C GLY A 38 -20.94 4.58 -0.06
N CYS A 39 -20.78 3.66 -1.01
CA CYS A 39 -21.85 2.78 -1.45
C CYS A 39 -22.12 1.68 -0.39
N GLU A 40 -23.38 1.38 -0.09
CA GLU A 40 -23.78 0.39 0.92
C GLU A 40 -24.07 -0.99 0.30
N ARG A 41 -24.52 -1.00 -0.96
CA ARG A 41 -24.93 -2.20 -1.70
C ARG A 41 -24.49 -2.16 -3.16
N VAL A 42 -24.02 -3.28 -3.68
CA VAL A 42 -23.70 -3.43 -5.11
C VAL A 42 -24.46 -4.61 -5.71
N VAL A 43 -25.11 -4.37 -6.85
CA VAL A 43 -25.75 -5.41 -7.64
C VAL A 43 -24.91 -5.64 -8.88
N VAL A 44 -24.36 -6.83 -9.04
CA VAL A 44 -23.57 -7.21 -10.22
C VAL A 44 -24.50 -7.92 -11.19
N THR A 45 -24.48 -7.49 -12.45
CA THR A 45 -25.30 -8.04 -13.53
C THR A 45 -24.43 -8.50 -14.69
N GLY A 46 -24.86 -9.51 -15.44
CA GLY A 46 -24.13 -9.99 -16.62
C GLY A 46 -22.94 -10.90 -16.30
N LEU A 47 -22.91 -11.53 -15.11
CA LEU A 47 -21.93 -12.57 -14.77
C LEU A 47 -22.25 -13.91 -15.44
N GLY A 48 -23.50 -14.12 -15.85
CA GLY A 48 -23.95 -15.38 -16.45
C GLY A 48 -24.11 -16.47 -15.38
N GLN A 49 -23.50 -17.65 -15.57
CA GLN A 49 -23.49 -18.71 -14.55
C GLN A 49 -22.20 -18.72 -13.70
N ALA A 50 -21.24 -17.85 -14.00
CA ALA A 50 -19.95 -17.83 -13.34
C ALA A 50 -20.01 -16.96 -12.08
N LYS A 51 -20.51 -17.52 -10.97
CA LYS A 51 -20.36 -16.89 -9.66
C LYS A 51 -18.87 -16.76 -9.34
N LEU A 52 -18.43 -15.54 -9.04
CA LEU A 52 -17.06 -15.30 -8.61
C LEU A 52 -16.95 -15.54 -7.12
N GLU A 53 -16.01 -16.41 -6.74
CA GLU A 53 -15.61 -16.56 -5.35
C GLU A 53 -14.64 -15.45 -4.97
N PHE A 54 -15.02 -14.71 -3.93
CA PHE A 54 -14.17 -13.68 -3.35
C PHE A 54 -13.36 -14.30 -2.20
N PRO A 55 -12.01 -14.30 -2.28
CA PRO A 55 -11.17 -14.92 -1.24
C PRO A 55 -11.25 -14.24 0.14
N ARG A 56 -11.89 -13.06 0.20
CA ARG A 56 -11.99 -12.22 1.38
C ARG A 56 -13.41 -11.69 1.53
N PRO A 57 -13.90 -11.51 2.77
CA PRO A 57 -15.17 -10.85 3.00
C PRO A 57 -15.14 -9.46 2.37
N LEU A 58 -16.24 -9.14 1.70
CA LEU A 58 -16.45 -7.84 1.06
C LEU A 58 -16.98 -6.85 2.11
N PRO A 59 -16.60 -5.56 1.99
CA PRO A 59 -17.01 -4.53 2.95
C PRO A 59 -18.49 -4.15 2.83
N ILE A 60 -19.16 -4.55 1.75
CA ILE A 60 -20.53 -4.15 1.40
C ILE A 60 -21.32 -5.35 0.91
N ALA A 61 -22.65 -5.27 0.99
CA ALA A 61 -23.53 -6.32 0.49
C ALA A 61 -23.43 -6.39 -1.04
N VAL A 62 -23.13 -7.59 -1.56
CA VAL A 62 -23.01 -7.84 -3.00
C VAL A 62 -23.97 -8.92 -3.44
N GLU A 63 -24.81 -8.58 -4.41
CA GLU A 63 -25.74 -9.50 -5.05
C GLU A 63 -25.25 -9.80 -6.46
N GLN A 64 -24.91 -11.06 -6.74
CA GLN A 64 -24.45 -11.51 -8.06
C GLN A 64 -25.64 -12.01 -8.87
N ASP A 65 -25.82 -11.46 -10.07
CA ASP A 65 -26.98 -11.67 -10.97
C ASP A 65 -28.33 -11.31 -10.32
N GLY A 66 -28.32 -10.27 -9.49
CA GLY A 66 -29.52 -9.71 -8.87
C GLY A 66 -30.34 -8.81 -9.79
N VAL A 67 -31.57 -8.48 -9.35
CA VAL A 67 -32.42 -7.53 -10.06
C VAL A 67 -31.90 -6.11 -9.84
N ALA A 68 -31.44 -5.47 -10.90
CA ALA A 68 -30.95 -4.09 -10.86
C ALA A 68 -32.09 -3.11 -10.52
N PRO A 69 -31.98 -2.29 -9.47
CA PRO A 69 -32.89 -1.18 -9.24
C PRO A 69 -32.84 -0.21 -10.42
N GLY A 70 -34.00 0.24 -10.92
CA GLY A 70 -34.09 1.08 -12.11
C GLY A 70 -33.52 2.48 -11.94
N ASP A 71 -33.45 2.97 -10.70
CA ASP A 71 -32.97 4.29 -10.29
C ASP A 71 -31.48 4.30 -9.88
N ALA A 72 -30.85 3.13 -9.74
CA ALA A 72 -29.47 3.03 -9.32
C ALA A 72 -28.50 3.38 -10.45
N PRO A 73 -27.42 4.14 -10.18
CA PRO A 73 -26.40 4.45 -11.17
C PRO A 73 -25.72 3.16 -11.65
N ARG A 74 -25.59 3.04 -12.98
CA ARG A 74 -24.96 1.91 -13.65
C ARG A 74 -23.52 2.25 -13.98
N GLN A 75 -22.62 1.35 -13.65
CA GLN A 75 -21.20 1.47 -13.93
C GLN A 75 -20.66 0.15 -14.49
N ARG A 76 -19.62 0.23 -15.30
CA ARG A 76 -18.97 -0.95 -15.86
C ARG A 76 -18.10 -1.67 -14.82
N GLY A 77 -18.31 -2.97 -14.69
CA GLY A 77 -17.55 -3.85 -13.80
C GLY A 77 -16.17 -4.25 -14.35
N ASP A 78 -15.90 -4.01 -15.62
CA ASP A 78 -14.65 -4.35 -16.35
C ASP A 78 -13.71 -3.15 -16.55
N VAL A 79 -14.05 -1.96 -16.05
CA VAL A 79 -13.24 -0.74 -16.23
C VAL A 79 -12.50 -0.39 -14.95
N LEU A 80 -11.18 -0.26 -15.02
CA LEU A 80 -10.33 0.23 -13.93
C LEU A 80 -9.63 1.52 -14.33
N ARG A 81 -9.83 2.61 -13.57
CA ARG A 81 -9.15 3.91 -13.77
C ARG A 81 -9.19 4.38 -15.23
N GLY A 82 -10.35 4.22 -15.87
CA GLY A 82 -10.59 4.61 -17.27
C GLY A 82 -10.03 3.65 -18.32
N ILE A 83 -9.52 2.48 -17.95
CA ILE A 83 -9.11 1.42 -18.90
C ILE A 83 -10.10 0.27 -18.79
N GLN A 84 -10.73 -0.09 -19.91
CA GLN A 84 -11.51 -1.31 -20.01
C GLN A 84 -10.55 -2.51 -20.10
N VAL A 85 -10.71 -3.45 -19.18
CA VAL A 85 -9.90 -4.67 -19.12
C VAL A 85 -10.62 -5.74 -19.92
N VAL A 86 -10.05 -6.10 -21.07
CA VAL A 86 -10.62 -7.12 -21.98
C VAL A 86 -9.63 -8.25 -22.27
N ASP A 87 -8.33 -7.96 -22.17
CA ASP A 87 -7.24 -8.85 -22.58
C ASP A 87 -6.03 -8.66 -21.66
N GLU A 88 -4.99 -9.48 -21.86
CA GLU A 88 -3.77 -9.41 -21.06
C GLU A 88 -3.02 -8.07 -21.21
N ALA A 89 -3.07 -7.45 -22.40
CA ALA A 89 -2.39 -6.16 -22.62
C ALA A 89 -3.08 -5.02 -21.85
N THR A 90 -4.42 -4.93 -21.93
CA THR A 90 -5.21 -3.94 -21.16
C THR A 90 -5.14 -4.20 -19.66
N ARG A 91 -5.11 -5.48 -19.24
CA ARG A 91 -4.89 -5.89 -17.84
C ARG A 91 -3.57 -5.35 -17.29
N ARG A 92 -2.47 -5.52 -18.02
CA ARG A 92 -1.14 -4.96 -17.64
C ARG A 92 -1.14 -3.43 -17.64
N ALA A 93 -1.84 -2.79 -18.57
CA ALA A 93 -1.94 -1.33 -18.62
C ALA A 93 -2.75 -0.77 -17.43
N ALA A 94 -3.87 -1.42 -17.10
CA ALA A 94 -4.68 -1.12 -15.93
C ALA A 94 -3.88 -1.33 -14.64
N GLU A 95 -3.13 -2.42 -14.53
CA GLU A 95 -2.24 -2.68 -13.40
C GLU A 95 -1.22 -1.57 -13.19
N ARG A 96 -0.51 -1.16 -14.25
CA ARG A 96 0.47 -0.07 -14.15
C ARG A 96 -0.18 1.22 -13.65
N LYS A 97 -1.38 1.57 -14.12
CA LYS A 97 -2.10 2.75 -13.63
C LYS A 97 -2.53 2.61 -12.17
N VAL A 98 -3.01 1.44 -11.78
CA VAL A 98 -3.46 1.16 -10.41
C VAL A 98 -2.29 1.19 -9.42
N VAL A 99 -1.16 0.56 -9.74
CA VAL A 99 0.07 0.61 -8.93
C VAL A 99 0.58 2.04 -8.83
N ARG A 100 0.67 2.76 -9.95
CA ARG A 100 1.11 4.17 -9.94
C ARG A 100 0.17 5.08 -9.13
N GLY A 101 -1.14 4.84 -9.16
CA GLY A 101 -2.13 5.57 -8.38
C GLY A 101 -2.22 5.14 -6.91
N SER A 102 -1.53 4.06 -6.52
CA SER A 102 -1.45 3.60 -5.13
C SER A 102 -0.29 4.25 -4.37
N ASN A 103 0.50 5.11 -5.01
CA ASN A 103 1.56 5.84 -4.32
C ASN A 103 0.95 7.02 -3.54
N LYS A 104 1.36 7.22 -2.29
CA LYS A 104 0.97 8.42 -1.50
C LYS A 104 1.69 9.62 -2.13
N SER A 105 1.06 10.80 -2.09
CA SER A 105 1.65 12.05 -2.59
C SER A 105 3.07 12.22 -2.03
N PHE A 106 4.03 12.44 -2.94
CA PHE A 106 5.46 12.58 -2.66
C PHE A 106 5.74 13.51 -1.49
N GLU A 107 6.40 13.01 -0.44
CA GLU A 107 6.94 13.83 0.66
C GLU A 107 8.28 14.50 0.25
N GLY A 108 8.89 14.09 -0.88
CA GLY A 108 10.01 14.81 -1.51
C GLY A 108 10.50 14.22 -2.85
N PRO A 109 11.43 14.91 -3.55
CA PRO A 109 12.00 14.46 -4.82
C PRO A 109 12.85 13.18 -4.71
N VAL A 110 13.46 12.92 -3.55
CA VAL A 110 14.23 11.69 -3.29
C VAL A 110 13.31 10.48 -3.25
N ASP A 111 12.17 10.58 -2.54
CA ASP A 111 11.17 9.51 -2.52
C ASP A 111 10.59 9.24 -3.89
N ALA A 112 10.42 10.31 -4.67
CA ALA A 112 9.88 10.22 -6.01
C ALA A 112 10.77 9.48 -6.99
N LEU A 113 12.08 9.72 -6.89
CA LEU A 113 13.03 9.25 -7.88
C LEU A 113 13.72 7.96 -7.45
N LEU A 114 14.03 7.79 -6.17
CA LEU A 114 14.79 6.66 -5.66
C LEU A 114 13.87 5.62 -5.02
N THR A 115 13.17 6.01 -3.96
CA THR A 115 12.34 5.10 -3.15
C THR A 115 11.27 4.43 -4.02
N TRP A 116 10.56 5.19 -4.86
CA TRP A 116 9.54 4.64 -5.76
C TRP A 116 10.12 3.70 -6.84
N ARG A 117 11.30 3.98 -7.38
CA ARG A 117 11.93 3.10 -8.39
C ARG A 117 12.30 1.75 -7.79
N LEU A 118 12.65 1.73 -6.52
CA LEU A 118 12.99 0.52 -5.78
C LEU A 118 11.73 -0.20 -5.26
N SER A 119 10.74 0.53 -4.75
CA SER A 119 9.50 -0.05 -4.19
C SER A 119 8.61 -0.68 -5.26
N ASN A 120 8.37 0.01 -6.38
CA ASN A 120 7.42 -0.39 -7.41
C ASN A 120 7.58 -1.85 -7.92
N PRO A 121 8.79 -2.32 -8.32
CA PRO A 121 8.94 -3.71 -8.75
C PRO A 121 8.67 -4.71 -7.61
N ILE A 122 9.05 -4.37 -6.38
CA ILE A 122 8.84 -5.20 -5.18
C ILE A 122 7.35 -5.29 -4.88
N THR A 123 6.66 -4.14 -4.81
CA THR A 123 5.21 -4.03 -4.62
C THR A 123 4.47 -4.85 -5.67
N ARG A 124 4.84 -4.75 -6.95
CA ARG A 124 4.20 -5.52 -8.03
C ARG A 124 4.40 -7.01 -7.85
N ALA A 125 5.63 -7.45 -7.56
CA ALA A 125 5.94 -8.86 -7.34
C ALA A 125 5.20 -9.44 -6.12
N LEU A 126 5.13 -8.70 -5.01
CA LEU A 126 4.44 -9.11 -3.80
C LEU A 126 2.92 -9.07 -3.95
N SER A 127 2.37 -8.20 -4.79
CA SER A 127 0.91 -8.10 -5.01
C SER A 127 0.29 -9.40 -5.54
N TYR A 128 1.04 -10.18 -6.33
CA TYR A 128 0.60 -11.47 -6.87
C TYR A 128 0.82 -12.64 -5.91
N ARG A 129 1.65 -12.47 -4.87
CA ARG A 129 1.83 -13.48 -3.84
C ARG A 129 0.63 -13.46 -2.90
N SER A 130 -0.18 -14.51 -2.97
CA SER A 130 -1.21 -14.78 -1.99
C SER A 130 -0.51 -15.04 -0.67
N LEU A 131 -0.68 -14.17 0.33
CA LEU A 131 -0.57 -14.50 1.75
C LEU A 131 -1.17 -13.35 2.55
N ARG A 132 -2.07 -13.72 3.48
CA ARG A 132 -2.67 -12.85 4.51
C ARG A 132 -1.62 -12.24 5.45
N LEU A 133 -0.37 -12.68 5.34
CA LEU A 133 0.75 -12.43 6.25
C LEU A 133 1.81 -11.46 5.70
N VAL A 134 1.76 -11.10 4.42
CA VAL A 134 2.83 -10.29 3.79
C VAL A 134 2.95 -8.89 4.40
N PRO A 135 1.86 -8.13 4.64
CA PRO A 135 1.99 -6.76 5.16
C PRO A 135 2.75 -6.71 6.49
N ASN A 136 2.24 -7.43 7.50
CA ASN A 136 2.86 -7.49 8.82
C ASN A 136 4.31 -8.02 8.81
N HIS A 137 4.64 -8.96 7.90
CA HIS A 137 6.01 -9.45 7.76
C HIS A 137 6.92 -8.40 7.13
N VAL A 138 6.44 -7.62 6.16
CA VAL A 138 7.21 -6.53 5.55
C VAL A 138 7.48 -5.46 6.60
N THR A 139 6.47 -5.07 7.40
CA THR A 139 6.67 -4.13 8.52
C THR A 139 7.68 -4.66 9.53
N LEU A 140 7.60 -5.95 9.92
CA LEU A 140 8.53 -6.55 10.88
C LEU A 140 9.97 -6.59 10.34
N VAL A 141 10.15 -6.89 9.05
CA VAL A 141 11.45 -6.87 8.39
C VAL A 141 11.99 -5.44 8.31
N ALA A 142 11.15 -4.46 8.01
CA ALA A 142 11.51 -3.05 8.01
C ALA A 142 12.03 -2.64 9.41
N ILE A 143 11.24 -2.91 10.46
CA ILE A 143 11.64 -2.64 11.85
C ILE A 143 12.97 -3.30 12.20
N ALA A 144 13.16 -4.57 11.85
CA ALA A 144 14.42 -5.28 12.09
C ALA A 144 15.61 -4.60 11.39
N LEU A 145 15.44 -4.18 10.12
CA LEU A 145 16.48 -3.46 9.39
C LEU A 145 16.80 -2.10 10.01
N GLY A 146 15.79 -1.37 10.48
CA GLY A 146 15.99 -0.09 11.18
C GLY A 146 16.77 -0.26 12.48
N ILE A 147 16.45 -1.28 13.28
CA ILE A 147 17.18 -1.59 14.51
C ILE A 147 18.64 -1.95 14.17
N CYS A 148 18.85 -2.81 13.17
CA CYS A 148 20.19 -3.16 12.70
C CYS A 148 20.97 -1.92 12.23
N ALA A 149 20.32 -0.99 11.52
CA ALA A 149 20.93 0.26 11.10
C ALA A 149 21.37 1.12 12.28
N GLY A 150 20.51 1.28 13.29
CA GLY A 150 20.84 2.02 14.52
C GLY A 150 21.98 1.41 15.32
N VAL A 151 21.96 0.08 15.53
CA VAL A 151 23.05 -0.63 16.22
C VAL A 151 24.37 -0.52 15.46
N LEU A 152 24.32 -0.65 14.12
CA LEU A 152 25.51 -0.54 13.29
C LEU A 152 26.06 0.90 13.28
N ALA A 153 25.19 1.92 13.26
CA ALA A 153 25.60 3.31 13.38
C ALA A 153 26.26 3.61 14.74
N ALA A 154 25.71 3.07 15.84
CA ALA A 154 26.26 3.27 17.19
C ALA A 154 27.62 2.59 17.40
N THR A 155 27.87 1.48 16.70
CA THR A 155 29.11 0.68 16.79
C THR A 155 30.06 0.93 15.62
N ALA A 156 29.74 1.86 14.73
CA ALA A 156 30.54 2.16 13.55
C ALA A 156 31.84 2.86 13.94
N HIS A 157 32.97 2.24 13.60
CA HIS A 157 34.31 2.80 13.77
C HIS A 157 34.98 3.16 12.44
N SER A 158 34.31 2.91 11.32
CA SER A 158 34.81 3.18 9.96
C SER A 158 33.76 3.87 9.09
N TYR A 159 34.23 4.60 8.06
CA TYR A 159 33.34 5.17 7.04
C TYR A 159 32.49 4.10 6.33
N ALA A 160 33.04 2.90 6.14
CA ALA A 160 32.33 1.78 5.53
C ALA A 160 31.14 1.30 6.39
N SER A 161 31.33 1.21 7.72
CA SER A 161 30.24 0.83 8.64
C SER A 161 29.13 1.89 8.69
N PHE A 162 29.47 3.18 8.63
CA PHE A 162 28.47 4.25 8.53
C PHE A 162 27.71 4.22 7.21
N ALA A 163 28.41 4.00 6.09
CA ALA A 163 27.77 3.85 4.79
C ALA A 163 26.79 2.67 4.77
N LEU A 164 27.18 1.53 5.36
CA LEU A 164 26.30 0.37 5.47
C LEU A 164 25.07 0.65 6.36
N ALA A 165 25.24 1.37 7.48
CA ALA A 165 24.13 1.76 8.34
C ALA A 165 23.13 2.67 7.59
N GLY A 166 23.62 3.64 6.81
CA GLY A 166 22.78 4.47 5.95
C GLY A 166 22.05 3.68 4.85
N LEU A 167 22.71 2.68 4.25
CA LEU A 167 22.06 1.80 3.27
C LEU A 167 20.95 0.94 3.89
N LEU A 168 21.15 0.44 5.11
CA LEU A 168 20.12 -0.31 5.84
C LEU A 168 18.92 0.57 6.19
N LEU A 169 19.16 1.81 6.61
CA LEU A 169 18.09 2.78 6.87
C LEU A 169 17.32 3.13 5.58
N GLN A 170 18.02 3.29 4.46
CA GLN A 170 17.38 3.50 3.15
C GLN A 170 16.54 2.27 2.74
N ALA A 171 17.01 1.06 3.01
CA ALA A 171 16.26 -0.16 2.77
C ALA A 171 14.99 -0.25 3.64
N ASN A 172 15.07 0.16 4.92
CA ASN A 172 13.90 0.29 5.79
C ASN A 172 12.83 1.20 5.17
N SER A 173 13.21 2.41 4.75
CA SER A 173 12.29 3.38 4.12
C SER A 173 11.63 2.85 2.84
N VAL A 174 12.38 2.09 2.03
CA VAL A 174 11.81 1.44 0.82
C VAL A 174 10.77 0.38 1.20
N LEU A 175 11.03 -0.44 2.23
CA LEU A 175 10.10 -1.48 2.66
C LEU A 175 8.83 -0.93 3.29
N ASP A 176 8.93 0.14 4.08
CA ASP A 176 7.78 0.87 4.60
C ASP A 176 6.87 1.36 3.45
N THR A 177 7.47 2.01 2.45
CA THR A 177 6.75 2.46 1.26
C THR A 177 6.05 1.29 0.54
N VAL A 178 6.70 0.13 0.44
CA VAL A 178 6.13 -1.09 -0.15
C VAL A 178 4.92 -1.60 0.65
N ASP A 179 5.00 -1.62 1.99
CA ASP A 179 3.88 -2.07 2.83
C ASP A 179 2.67 -1.16 2.68
N GLY A 180 2.89 0.16 2.72
CA GLY A 180 1.86 1.16 2.49
C GLY A 180 1.23 1.07 1.08
N GLU A 181 2.06 0.89 0.03
CA GLU A 181 1.57 0.67 -1.34
C GLU A 181 0.78 -0.63 -1.45
N LEU A 182 1.21 -1.71 -0.79
CA LEU A 182 0.54 -3.01 -0.81
C LEU A 182 -0.80 -2.96 -0.08
N ALA A 183 -0.86 -2.29 1.08
CA ALA A 183 -2.09 -2.06 1.83
C ALA A 183 -3.11 -1.27 1.00
N ARG A 184 -2.67 -0.22 0.30
CA ARG A 184 -3.51 0.57 -0.62
C ARG A 184 -3.98 -0.24 -1.83
N LEU A 185 -3.06 -0.99 -2.44
CA LEU A 185 -3.37 -1.84 -3.59
C LEU A 185 -4.39 -2.91 -3.26
N ARG A 186 -4.36 -3.46 -2.05
CA ARG A 186 -5.21 -4.57 -1.62
C ARG A 186 -6.41 -4.15 -0.78
N TYR A 187 -6.60 -2.84 -0.55
CA TYR A 187 -7.61 -2.28 0.37
C TYR A 187 -7.56 -2.92 1.77
N GLN A 188 -6.34 -3.18 2.27
CA GLN A 188 -6.10 -3.77 3.58
C GLN A 188 -5.61 -2.71 4.56
N TYR A 189 -6.41 -1.67 4.77
CA TYR A 189 -6.08 -0.65 5.76
C TYR A 189 -6.37 -1.19 7.16
N SER A 190 -5.37 -1.14 8.03
CA SER A 190 -5.50 -1.47 9.44
C SER A 190 -5.09 -0.26 10.28
N LYS A 191 -5.94 0.12 11.24
CA LYS A 191 -5.60 1.18 12.22
C LYS A 191 -4.38 0.79 13.05
N LEU A 192 -4.28 -0.49 13.43
CA LEU A 192 -3.13 -1.02 14.16
C LEU A 192 -1.86 -0.94 13.31
N GLY A 193 -1.95 -1.30 12.02
CA GLY A 193 -0.82 -1.23 11.10
C GLY A 193 -0.32 0.20 10.96
N GLN A 194 -1.21 1.15 10.67
CA GLN A 194 -0.86 2.57 10.57
C GLN A 194 -0.28 3.15 11.87
N TRP A 195 -0.79 2.72 13.03
CA TRP A 195 -0.23 3.15 14.31
C TRP A 195 1.17 2.57 14.54
N LEU A 196 1.36 1.28 14.25
CA LEU A 196 2.65 0.62 14.40
C LEU A 196 3.70 1.21 13.46
N ASP A 197 3.30 1.54 12.24
CA ASP A 197 4.11 2.19 11.21
C ASP A 197 4.67 3.53 11.71
N ASN A 198 3.77 4.43 12.09
CA ASN A 198 4.12 5.75 12.63
C ASN A 198 5.04 5.66 13.86
N VAL A 199 4.72 4.77 14.81
CA VAL A 199 5.52 4.62 16.04
C VAL A 199 6.90 4.03 15.72
N SER A 200 6.96 3.06 14.81
CA SER A 200 8.22 2.43 14.42
C SER A 200 9.13 3.42 13.72
N ASP A 201 8.60 4.20 12.78
CA ASP A 201 9.37 5.24 12.09
C ASP A 201 9.96 6.25 13.06
N ASP A 202 9.15 6.79 13.98
CA ASP A 202 9.61 7.75 14.97
C ASP A 202 10.68 7.15 15.90
N VAL A 203 10.52 5.90 16.33
CA VAL A 203 11.50 5.21 17.19
C VAL A 203 12.80 4.95 16.43
N LEU A 204 12.73 4.46 15.20
CA LEU A 204 13.90 4.09 14.39
C LEU A 204 14.71 5.30 13.96
N ASP A 205 14.05 6.38 13.55
CA ASP A 205 14.71 7.64 13.20
C ASP A 205 15.42 8.23 14.41
N ASN A 206 14.75 8.30 15.56
CA ASN A 206 15.34 8.82 16.78
C ASN A 206 16.50 7.94 17.25
N LEU A 207 16.36 6.62 17.18
CA LEU A 207 17.43 5.68 17.49
C LEU A 207 18.65 5.90 16.59
N PHE A 208 18.43 6.09 15.28
CA PHE A 208 19.51 6.31 14.33
C PHE A 208 20.23 7.64 14.58
N ILE A 209 19.49 8.73 14.85
CA ILE A 209 20.07 10.05 15.15
C ILE A 209 20.88 10.00 16.43
N LEU A 210 20.36 9.37 17.48
CA LEU A 210 21.06 9.18 18.75
C LEU A 210 22.30 8.30 18.59
N ALA A 211 22.22 7.25 17.76
CA ALA A 211 23.34 6.37 17.45
C ALA A 211 24.48 7.09 16.71
N VAL A 212 24.15 7.94 15.73
CA VAL A 212 25.15 8.77 15.04
C VAL A 212 25.73 9.82 15.99
N GLY A 213 24.89 10.46 16.80
CA GLY A 213 25.32 11.46 17.78
C GLY A 213 26.23 10.87 18.87
N SER A 214 25.97 9.65 19.33
CA SER A 214 26.81 8.94 20.31
C SER A 214 28.14 8.51 19.72
N ALA A 215 28.15 8.05 18.46
CA ALA A 215 29.38 7.64 17.78
C ALA A 215 30.30 8.84 17.46
N LEU A 216 29.75 10.03 17.20
CA LEU A 216 30.52 11.27 16.98
C LEU A 216 30.99 11.93 18.29
N GLY A 217 30.26 11.71 19.38
CA GLY A 217 30.62 12.19 20.73
C GLY A 217 30.45 13.70 20.96
N GLY A 218 30.65 14.12 22.21
CA GLY A 218 30.70 15.53 22.59
C GLY A 218 29.41 16.32 22.29
N PRO A 219 29.48 17.51 21.65
CA PRO A 219 28.30 18.36 21.41
C PRO A 219 27.29 17.73 20.44
N TYR A 220 27.70 16.76 19.62
CA TYR A 220 26.84 16.09 18.64
C TYR A 220 25.82 15.15 19.30
N LEU A 221 26.12 14.59 20.47
CA LEU A 221 25.15 13.83 21.26
C LEU A 221 24.03 14.73 21.80
N VAL A 222 24.39 15.93 22.27
CA VAL A 222 23.42 16.93 22.76
C VAL A 222 22.56 17.43 21.61
N ALA A 223 23.15 17.70 20.44
CA ALA A 223 22.41 18.07 19.24
C ALA A 223 21.48 16.94 18.77
N ALA A 224 21.93 15.68 18.81
CA ALA A 224 21.11 14.51 18.49
C ALA A 224 19.94 14.33 19.47
N ALA A 225 20.18 14.50 20.77
CA ALA A 225 19.13 14.43 21.79
C ALA A 225 18.08 15.54 21.65
N LEU A 226 18.50 16.77 21.35
CA LEU A 226 17.60 17.89 21.07
C LEU A 226 16.81 17.65 19.76
N GLY A 227 17.46 17.15 18.72
CA GLY A 227 16.82 16.82 17.44
C GLY A 227 15.79 15.69 17.56
N ALA A 228 16.08 14.66 18.35
CA ALA A 228 15.15 13.57 18.64
C ALA A 228 13.95 14.05 19.48
N GLY A 229 14.20 14.85 20.53
CA GLY A 229 13.13 15.42 21.37
C GLY A 229 12.23 16.42 20.63
N GLY A 230 12.78 17.17 19.67
CA GLY A 230 12.03 18.12 18.85
C GLY A 230 11.03 17.47 17.89
N ARG A 231 11.30 16.26 17.40
CA ARG A 231 10.35 15.53 16.54
C ARG A 231 9.14 15.00 17.31
N CYS A 232 9.35 14.52 18.54
CA CYS A 232 8.27 14.03 19.40
C CYS A 232 7.29 15.13 19.83
N THR A 233 7.67 16.41 19.72
CA THR A 233 6.86 17.56 20.16
C THR A 233 6.19 18.32 19.01
N ALA A 234 6.52 18.01 17.76
CA ALA A 234 6.07 18.75 16.57
C ALA A 234 4.90 18.09 15.81
N ARG A 235 4.21 17.10 16.40
CA ARG A 235 3.02 16.44 15.81
C ARG A 235 1.80 16.56 16.70
#